data_AF-A0A1B7WUP5-F1
#
_entry.id   AF-A0A1B7WUP5-F1
#
_cell.length_a   1.000
_cell.length_b   1.000
_cell.length_c   1.000
_cell.angle_alpha   90.00
_cell.angle_beta   90.00
_cell.angle_gamma   90.00
#
_symmetry.space_group_name_H-M   'P 1'
#
loop_
_entity.id
_entity.type
_entity.pdbx_description
1 polymer ?
#
loop_
_entity_poly.entity_id
_entity_poly.type
_entity_poly.pdbx_seq_one_letter_code
_entity_poly.pdbx_strand_id
1 'polypeptide(L)'
;MRIKQISVSGLFGIFDHVIPLNMDERITVIHGPNGFGKTAMLRILNGFFNSRYSDLQTIPFSKFCVEFDDGSNVEIIKNIDNSKETENNFVFNFHDNHDNNNVDRTNFQPKRRPDIENIPLSILDDYIPELERIAPKKWLYTPTQENLSLEEVLERFGDSLGIKFKSEAEPEWFEKLKKNIYIRLIESQRLLNLFPNRPFKSDDRTPSILSTVSAYSYELAKLMQDKFKEYGTISQSLDRSFPMRVVKQQLSPDITNEQLRNQLNELEDTRSRLIEVGLLDQDEDSEFQIQPQDIDESTKNALSVYVEDVEKKLNVFTEIATKINLLKRIINNKFSYKEINFSKEQGFIFTTLYNSSLSDSKTLAPTDLSSGEKHELVLLYELLFKVEPNSLVLIDEPELSLHVSWQVQFLKDLQEITKLADLDILIATHSPDIIQDRWDLTVELKGPVK
;
A
#
# COMPACT_ATOMS: atom_id res chain seq x y z
N MET A 1 6.55 1.21 18.02
CA MET A 1 5.65 0.16 18.53
C MET A 1 5.27 -0.71 17.36
N ARG A 2 5.54 -2.01 17.44
CA ARG A 2 5.26 -3.01 16.40
C ARG A 2 4.49 -4.16 17.02
N ILE A 3 3.66 -4.82 16.23
CA ILE A 3 2.95 -6.02 16.69
C ILE A 3 3.97 -7.17 16.75
N LYS A 4 4.04 -7.82 17.89
CA LYS A 4 4.93 -8.96 18.15
C LYS A 4 4.18 -10.28 18.08
N GLN A 5 2.95 -10.33 18.58
CA GLN A 5 2.16 -11.55 18.59
C GLN A 5 0.67 -11.24 18.45
N ILE A 6 -0.03 -12.09 17.70
CA ILE A 6 -1.49 -12.07 17.55
C ILE A 6 -2.03 -13.38 18.10
N SER A 7 -3.11 -13.32 18.88
CA SER A 7 -3.77 -14.52 19.39
C SER A 7 -5.28 -14.37 19.35
N VAL A 8 -5.97 -15.47 19.05
CA VAL A 8 -7.43 -15.56 19.06
C VAL A 8 -7.85 -16.84 19.75
N SER A 9 -8.90 -16.75 20.56
CA SER A 9 -9.49 -17.88 21.26
C SER A 9 -10.97 -18.03 20.96
N GLY A 10 -11.42 -19.26 20.84
CA GLY A 10 -12.80 -19.60 20.51
C GLY A 10 -13.23 -19.14 19.11
N LEU A 11 -12.31 -19.02 18.16
CA LEU A 11 -12.64 -18.68 16.77
C LEU A 11 -13.51 -19.78 16.17
N PHE A 12 -14.67 -19.39 15.62
CA PHE A 12 -15.76 -20.30 15.22
C PHE A 12 -16.22 -21.25 16.34
N GLY A 13 -15.93 -20.92 17.60
CA GLY A 13 -16.21 -21.75 18.78
C GLY A 13 -15.31 -22.98 18.93
N ILE A 14 -14.27 -23.12 18.10
CA ILE A 14 -13.51 -24.38 17.96
C ILE A 14 -12.00 -24.13 18.02
N PHE A 15 -11.52 -23.01 17.49
CA PHE A 15 -10.11 -22.80 17.22
C PHE A 15 -9.48 -21.76 18.16
N ASP A 16 -8.30 -22.12 18.66
CA ASP A 16 -7.40 -21.20 19.35
C ASP A 16 -6.09 -21.11 18.54
N HIS A 17 -5.68 -19.90 18.20
CA HIS A 17 -4.48 -19.66 17.42
C HIS A 17 -3.58 -18.63 18.09
N VAL A 18 -2.27 -18.87 18.05
CA VAL A 18 -1.23 -17.97 18.53
C VAL A 18 -0.20 -17.83 17.42
N ILE A 19 0.09 -16.59 17.04
CA ILE A 19 0.88 -16.26 15.86
C ILE A 19 1.95 -15.27 16.28
N PRO A 20 3.15 -15.75 16.60
CA PRO A 20 4.30 -14.88 16.77
C PRO A 20 4.68 -14.31 15.40
N LEU A 21 4.80 -12.99 15.32
CA LEU A 21 5.30 -12.33 14.12
C LEU A 21 6.83 -12.40 14.08
N ASN A 22 7.38 -12.67 12.91
CA ASN A 22 8.81 -12.68 12.68
C ASN A 22 9.32 -11.24 12.55
N MET A 23 10.01 -10.76 13.58
CA MET A 23 10.51 -9.38 13.68
C MET A 23 11.83 -9.15 12.93
N ASP A 24 12.57 -10.23 12.64
CA ASP A 24 13.90 -10.18 12.01
C ASP A 24 13.78 -10.07 10.49
N GLU A 25 13.04 -11.00 9.88
CA GLU A 25 12.79 -11.03 8.44
C GLU A 25 11.56 -10.22 8.04
N ARG A 26 10.75 -9.78 9.03
CA ARG A 26 9.55 -8.93 8.87
C ARG A 26 8.47 -9.52 7.98
N ILE A 27 8.55 -10.82 7.70
CA ILE A 27 7.56 -11.57 6.92
C ILE A 27 7.15 -12.78 7.76
N THR A 28 5.85 -12.93 7.96
CA THR A 28 5.25 -14.09 8.64
C THR A 28 4.21 -14.71 7.73
N VAL A 29 4.27 -16.03 7.55
CA VAL A 29 3.36 -16.76 6.67
C VAL A 29 2.50 -17.70 7.50
N ILE A 30 1.21 -17.43 7.54
CA ILE A 30 0.23 -18.31 8.16
C ILE A 30 -0.23 -19.34 7.13
N HIS A 31 -0.11 -20.61 7.47
CA HIS A 31 -0.62 -21.70 6.65
C HIS A 31 -1.48 -22.67 7.47
N GLY A 32 -2.38 -23.38 6.79
CA GLY A 32 -3.26 -24.37 7.42
C GLY A 32 -4.41 -24.76 6.49
N PRO A 33 -5.15 -25.83 6.78
CA PRO A 33 -6.25 -26.29 5.93
C PRO A 33 -7.38 -25.26 5.79
N ASN A 34 -8.24 -25.43 4.78
CA ASN A 34 -9.41 -24.56 4.58
C ASN A 34 -10.35 -24.66 5.80
N GLY A 35 -10.90 -23.52 6.22
CA GLY A 35 -11.80 -23.44 7.36
C GLY A 35 -11.14 -23.23 8.72
N PHE A 36 -9.80 -23.14 8.80
CA PHE A 36 -9.06 -22.82 10.03
C PHE A 36 -9.01 -21.31 10.32
N GLY A 37 -9.73 -20.47 9.57
CA GLY A 37 -9.92 -19.07 9.92
C GLY A 37 -8.77 -18.10 9.60
N LYS A 38 -7.90 -18.42 8.64
CA LYS A 38 -6.83 -17.51 8.17
C LYS A 38 -7.38 -16.13 7.76
N THR A 39 -8.28 -16.10 6.78
CA THR A 39 -8.95 -14.86 6.33
C THR A 39 -9.69 -14.16 7.47
N ALA A 40 -10.37 -14.93 8.33
CA ALA A 40 -11.12 -14.38 9.46
C ALA A 40 -10.21 -13.65 10.45
N MET A 41 -9.04 -14.19 10.73
CA MET A 41 -8.05 -13.55 11.60
C MET A 41 -7.48 -12.27 10.99
N LEU A 42 -7.15 -12.27 9.69
CA LEU A 42 -6.71 -11.04 9.01
C LEU A 42 -7.80 -9.96 9.05
N ARG A 43 -9.08 -10.35 8.85
CA ARG A 43 -10.23 -9.44 8.95
C ARG A 43 -10.47 -8.92 10.36
N ILE A 44 -10.33 -9.75 11.40
CA ILE A 44 -10.44 -9.29 12.81
C ILE A 44 -9.37 -8.22 13.08
N LEU A 45 -8.12 -8.49 12.71
CA LEU A 45 -7.01 -7.56 12.94
C LEU A 45 -7.21 -6.25 12.17
N ASN A 46 -7.56 -6.34 10.89
CA ASN A 46 -7.86 -5.16 10.06
C ASN A 46 -9.06 -4.38 10.62
N GLY A 47 -10.13 -5.06 10.98
CA GLY A 47 -11.36 -4.43 11.47
C GLY A 47 -11.17 -3.76 12.82
N PHE A 48 -10.29 -4.29 13.67
CA PHE A 48 -9.88 -3.61 14.89
C PHE A 48 -9.15 -2.30 14.57
N PHE A 49 -7.99 -2.34 13.90
CA PHE A 49 -7.17 -1.14 13.69
C PHE A 49 -7.78 -0.09 12.74
N ASN A 50 -8.64 -0.50 11.82
CA ASN A 50 -9.34 0.41 10.90
C ASN A 50 -10.77 0.75 11.34
N SER A 51 -11.15 0.40 12.59
CA SER A 51 -12.47 0.70 13.18
C SER A 51 -13.66 0.18 12.34
N ARG A 52 -13.48 -0.96 11.66
CA ARG A 52 -14.54 -1.71 10.97
C ARG A 52 -15.12 -2.74 11.92
N TYR A 53 -16.01 -2.28 12.80
CA TYR A 53 -16.60 -3.11 13.84
C TYR A 53 -17.59 -4.15 13.28
N SER A 54 -18.05 -4.01 12.03
CA SER A 54 -18.88 -4.98 11.31
C SER A 54 -18.19 -6.36 11.24
N ASP A 55 -16.90 -6.39 10.88
CA ASP A 55 -16.07 -7.59 10.80
C ASP A 55 -15.95 -8.27 12.17
N LEU A 56 -15.77 -7.47 13.23
CA LEU A 56 -15.70 -7.96 14.60
C LEU A 56 -17.05 -8.51 15.11
N GLN A 57 -18.17 -7.95 14.64
CA GLN A 57 -19.51 -8.41 14.99
C GLN A 57 -19.89 -9.71 14.27
N THR A 58 -19.58 -9.81 12.98
CA THR A 58 -19.94 -10.96 12.12
C THR A 58 -19.10 -12.20 12.44
N ILE A 59 -17.80 -12.03 12.72
CA ILE A 59 -16.91 -13.17 12.95
C ILE A 59 -17.11 -13.70 14.39
N PRO A 60 -17.39 -15.00 14.58
CA PRO A 60 -17.54 -15.58 15.92
C PRO A 60 -16.16 -15.86 16.53
N PHE A 61 -15.84 -15.18 17.62
CA PHE A 61 -14.67 -15.43 18.47
C PHE A 61 -15.00 -15.07 19.93
N SER A 62 -14.27 -15.62 20.89
CA SER A 62 -14.47 -15.31 22.32
C SER A 62 -13.51 -14.23 22.81
N LYS A 63 -12.22 -14.35 22.46
CA LYS A 63 -11.17 -13.43 22.86
C LYS A 63 -10.18 -13.21 21.72
N PHE A 64 -9.72 -11.99 21.53
CA PHE A 64 -8.66 -11.63 20.60
C PHE A 64 -7.63 -10.78 21.34
N CYS A 65 -6.34 -11.08 21.20
CA CYS A 65 -5.28 -10.38 21.91
C CYS A 65 -4.10 -10.07 20.98
N VAL A 66 -3.59 -8.85 21.08
CA VAL A 66 -2.45 -8.32 20.33
C VAL A 66 -1.39 -7.88 21.33
N GLU A 67 -0.19 -8.45 21.23
CA GLU A 67 0.98 -8.09 22.03
C GLU A 67 1.96 -7.27 21.19
N PHE A 68 2.50 -6.20 21.77
CA PHE A 68 3.45 -5.30 21.11
C PHE A 68 4.89 -5.51 21.60
N ASP A 69 5.85 -4.98 20.84
CA ASP A 69 7.28 -5.05 21.11
C ASP A 69 7.72 -4.29 22.38
N ASP A 70 6.97 -3.28 22.81
CA ASP A 70 7.17 -2.54 24.07
C ASP A 70 6.62 -3.24 25.31
N GLY A 71 6.00 -4.42 25.14
CA GLY A 71 5.38 -5.21 26.19
C GLY A 71 3.95 -4.81 26.54
N SER A 72 3.39 -3.78 25.90
CA SER A 72 1.96 -3.48 26.02
C SER A 72 1.13 -4.57 25.32
N ASN A 73 -0.13 -4.73 25.74
CA ASN A 73 -1.06 -5.61 25.05
C ASN A 73 -2.48 -5.04 25.02
N VAL A 74 -3.22 -5.44 23.98
CA VAL A 74 -4.64 -5.17 23.83
C VAL A 74 -5.39 -6.48 23.83
N GLU A 75 -6.46 -6.55 24.62
CA GLU A 75 -7.39 -7.67 24.64
C GLU A 75 -8.80 -7.20 24.29
N ILE A 76 -9.44 -7.94 23.40
CA ILE A 76 -10.83 -7.78 22.98
C ILE A 76 -11.60 -9.01 23.45
N ILE A 77 -12.59 -8.81 24.30
CA ILE A 77 -13.50 -9.88 24.74
C ILE A 77 -14.88 -9.62 24.14
N LYS A 78 -15.42 -10.62 23.44
CA LYS A 78 -16.76 -10.57 22.87
C LYS A 78 -17.76 -11.19 23.86
N ASN A 79 -18.58 -10.35 24.47
CA ASN A 79 -19.63 -10.79 25.38
C ASN A 79 -20.90 -11.08 24.59
N ILE A 80 -21.32 -12.35 24.57
CA ILE A 80 -22.57 -12.79 23.95
C ILE A 80 -23.65 -12.79 25.03
N ASP A 81 -24.45 -11.71 25.10
CA ASP A 81 -25.64 -11.69 25.94
C ASP A 81 -26.78 -12.43 25.24
N ASN A 82 -27.08 -13.65 25.68
CA ASN A 82 -28.11 -14.54 25.14
C ASN A 82 -29.58 -14.02 25.27
N SER A 83 -29.78 -12.76 25.68
CA SER A 83 -31.12 -12.23 26.00
C SER A 83 -31.70 -11.27 24.97
N LYS A 84 -30.91 -10.73 24.03
CA LYS A 84 -31.39 -9.92 22.90
C LYS A 84 -30.48 -10.11 21.68
N GLU A 85 -31.01 -10.64 20.58
CA GLU A 85 -30.30 -11.00 19.33
C GLU A 85 -29.62 -9.82 18.58
N THR A 86 -29.43 -8.65 19.19
CA THR A 86 -29.03 -7.43 18.46
C THR A 86 -27.90 -6.61 19.07
N GLU A 87 -27.34 -6.95 20.23
CA GLU A 87 -26.28 -6.16 20.86
C GLU A 87 -25.11 -7.04 21.34
N ASN A 88 -24.14 -7.25 20.45
CA ASN A 88 -22.84 -7.81 20.84
C ASN A 88 -22.01 -6.71 21.50
N ASN A 89 -21.74 -6.85 22.80
CA ASN A 89 -20.88 -5.93 23.53
C ASN A 89 -19.41 -6.37 23.41
N PHE A 90 -18.53 -5.42 23.11
CA PHE A 90 -17.09 -5.63 23.15
C PHE A 90 -16.51 -5.00 24.41
N VAL A 91 -15.60 -5.71 25.06
CA VAL A 91 -14.78 -5.15 26.13
C VAL A 91 -13.37 -5.04 25.59
N PHE A 92 -12.84 -3.82 25.54
CA PHE A 92 -11.45 -3.56 25.19
C PHE A 92 -10.66 -3.29 26.46
N ASN A 93 -9.67 -4.15 26.72
CA ASN A 93 -8.71 -3.98 27.80
C ASN A 93 -7.37 -3.59 27.18
N PHE A 94 -6.82 -2.45 27.59
CA PHE A 94 -5.44 -2.09 27.27
C PHE A 94 -4.57 -2.23 28.51
N HIS A 95 -3.44 -2.93 28.35
CA HIS A 95 -2.43 -3.09 29.38
C HIS A 95 -1.15 -2.38 28.91
N ASP A 96 -0.83 -1.27 29.56
CA ASP A 96 0.45 -0.57 29.35
C ASP A 96 1.51 -1.15 30.29
N ASN A 97 2.71 -1.39 29.75
CA ASN A 97 3.85 -1.93 30.49
C ASN A 97 4.44 -0.89 31.48
N HIS A 98 4.19 0.41 31.25
CA HIS A 98 4.73 1.47 32.10
C HIS A 98 4.04 1.60 33.47
N ASP A 99 2.87 0.98 33.67
CA ASP A 99 2.11 1.06 34.92
C ASP A 99 1.50 -0.30 35.29
N ASN A 100 2.28 -1.13 36.00
CA ASN A 100 1.96 -2.52 36.37
C ASN A 100 0.61 -2.74 37.11
N ASN A 101 -0.14 -1.69 37.44
CA ASN A 101 -1.42 -1.74 38.16
C ASN A 101 -2.59 -1.02 37.47
N ASN A 102 -2.39 -0.34 36.33
CA ASN A 102 -3.48 0.36 35.64
C ASN A 102 -3.88 -0.39 34.37
N VAL A 103 -4.92 -1.22 34.48
CA VAL A 103 -5.61 -1.75 33.30
C VAL A 103 -6.66 -0.72 32.92
N ASP A 104 -6.47 -0.02 31.81
CA ASP A 104 -7.51 0.82 31.23
C ASP A 104 -8.56 -0.10 30.61
N ARG A 105 -9.53 -0.49 31.46
CA ARG A 105 -10.68 -1.28 31.06
C ARG A 105 -11.73 -0.34 30.50
N THR A 106 -11.91 -0.40 29.19
CA THR A 106 -12.96 0.36 28.51
C THR A 106 -14.00 -0.59 27.94
N ASN A 107 -15.20 -0.54 28.51
CA ASN A 107 -16.36 -1.17 27.89
C ASN A 107 -16.76 -0.29 26.71
N PHE A 108 -16.47 -0.75 25.50
CA PHE A 108 -16.83 -0.05 24.28
C PHE A 108 -17.94 -0.82 23.57
N GLN A 109 -19.13 -0.25 23.60
CA GLN A 109 -20.23 -0.74 22.79
C GLN A 109 -20.27 0.12 21.52
N PRO A 110 -19.89 -0.41 20.34
CA PRO A 110 -20.13 0.29 19.10
C PRO A 110 -21.65 0.40 18.94
N LYS A 111 -22.23 1.58 19.20
CA LYS A 111 -23.65 1.79 18.93
C LYS A 111 -23.84 1.76 17.41
N ARG A 112 -24.99 1.22 16.97
CA ARG A 112 -25.44 1.40 15.58
C ARG A 112 -25.42 2.89 15.27
N ARG A 113 -24.62 3.30 14.29
CA ARG A 113 -24.39 4.73 14.02
C ARG A 113 -25.74 5.40 13.72
N PRO A 114 -26.19 6.38 14.51
CA PRO A 114 -27.49 7.03 14.31
C PRO A 114 -27.58 7.77 12.96
N ASP A 115 -26.44 8.18 12.40
CA ASP A 115 -26.37 8.86 11.10
C ASP A 115 -26.62 7.93 9.90
N ILE A 116 -26.46 6.61 10.05
CA ILE A 116 -26.71 5.64 8.97
C ILE A 116 -28.20 5.56 8.63
N GLU A 117 -29.09 5.81 9.60
CA GLU A 117 -30.54 5.74 9.39
C GLU A 117 -31.09 6.90 8.53
N ASN A 118 -30.34 8.00 8.43
CA ASN A 118 -30.73 9.19 7.67
C ASN A 118 -30.14 9.23 6.25
N ILE A 119 -29.37 8.22 5.84
CA ILE A 119 -28.81 8.16 4.48
C ILE A 119 -29.94 7.80 3.50
N PRO A 120 -30.25 8.64 2.50
CA PRO A 120 -31.18 8.27 1.44
C PRO A 120 -30.63 7.04 0.71
N LEU A 121 -31.28 5.89 0.92
CA LEU A 121 -30.82 4.61 0.39
C LEU A 121 -30.79 4.58 -1.15
N SER A 122 -31.52 5.49 -1.80
CA SER A 122 -31.46 5.70 -3.26
C SER A 122 -30.08 6.16 -3.74
N ILE A 123 -29.28 6.83 -2.90
CA ILE A 123 -27.90 7.23 -3.25
C ILE A 123 -26.99 5.99 -3.36
N LEU A 124 -27.28 4.91 -2.63
CA LEU A 124 -26.51 3.68 -2.77
C LEU A 124 -26.88 2.96 -4.08
N ASP A 125 -28.17 2.93 -4.38
CA ASP A 125 -28.74 2.26 -5.55
C ASP A 125 -28.33 2.95 -6.88
N ASP A 126 -28.27 4.29 -6.90
CA ASP A 126 -28.00 5.07 -8.12
C ASP A 126 -26.49 5.26 -8.43
N TYR A 127 -25.62 5.16 -7.41
CA TYR A 127 -24.21 5.58 -7.54
C TYR A 127 -23.20 4.44 -7.45
N ILE A 128 -23.58 3.28 -6.88
CA ILE A 128 -22.71 2.10 -6.86
C ILE A 128 -23.14 1.19 -8.01
N PRO A 129 -22.31 1.08 -9.08
CA PRO A 129 -22.64 0.21 -10.21
C PRO A 129 -22.74 -1.24 -9.73
N GLU A 130 -23.63 -2.01 -10.35
CA GLU A 130 -23.71 -3.46 -10.12
C GLU A 130 -24.06 -3.84 -8.67
N LEU A 131 -24.55 -2.90 -7.87
CA LEU A 131 -25.10 -3.11 -6.53
C LEU A 131 -26.63 -3.13 -6.60
N GLU A 132 -27.21 -4.32 -6.51
CA GLU A 132 -28.66 -4.51 -6.61
C GLU A 132 -29.29 -4.62 -5.23
N ARG A 133 -30.25 -3.75 -4.92
CA ARG A 133 -30.92 -3.81 -3.61
C ARG A 133 -31.89 -4.99 -3.53
N ILE A 134 -31.60 -5.93 -2.64
CA ILE A 134 -32.42 -7.14 -2.42
C ILE A 134 -33.34 -7.03 -1.20
N ALA A 135 -33.03 -6.16 -0.23
CA ALA A 135 -33.85 -5.90 0.95
C ALA A 135 -33.65 -4.47 1.49
N PRO A 136 -34.47 -4.00 2.45
CA PRO A 136 -34.40 -2.61 2.93
C PRO A 136 -33.01 -2.15 3.41
N LYS A 137 -32.20 -3.05 3.99
CA LYS A 137 -30.81 -2.79 4.41
C LYS A 137 -29.84 -3.86 3.88
N LYS A 138 -30.13 -4.47 2.72
CA LYS A 138 -29.25 -5.46 2.08
C LYS A 138 -29.18 -5.27 0.57
N TRP A 139 -27.99 -5.42 0.03
CA TRP A 139 -27.65 -5.32 -1.38
C TRP A 139 -26.93 -6.58 -1.83
N LEU A 140 -27.10 -6.95 -3.09
CA LEU A 140 -26.34 -7.95 -3.80
C LEU A 140 -25.32 -7.22 -4.67
N TYR A 141 -24.04 -7.43 -4.41
CA TYR A 141 -23.00 -6.93 -5.30
C TYR A 141 -22.79 -7.97 -6.41
N THR A 142 -23.30 -7.71 -7.61
CA THR A 142 -23.34 -8.70 -8.70
C THR A 142 -21.97 -9.20 -9.18
N PRO A 143 -20.85 -8.44 -9.06
CA PRO A 143 -19.52 -8.95 -9.45
C PRO A 143 -19.02 -10.06 -8.54
N THR A 144 -19.34 -10.00 -7.25
CA THR A 144 -18.93 -10.99 -6.24
C THR A 144 -20.04 -11.95 -5.86
N GLN A 145 -21.28 -11.65 -6.25
CA GLN A 145 -22.49 -12.32 -5.76
C GLN A 145 -22.62 -12.27 -4.23
N GLU A 146 -22.06 -11.24 -3.59
CA GLU A 146 -22.10 -11.08 -2.14
C GLU A 146 -23.33 -10.31 -1.69
N ASN A 147 -23.95 -10.79 -0.61
CA ASN A 147 -25.01 -10.07 0.07
C ASN A 147 -24.42 -9.13 1.11
N LEU A 148 -24.32 -7.84 0.78
CA LEU A 148 -23.80 -6.78 1.62
C LEU A 148 -24.92 -6.14 2.45
N SER A 149 -24.68 -5.96 3.74
CA SER A 149 -25.48 -5.12 4.62
C SER A 149 -25.19 -3.63 4.39
N LEU A 150 -26.07 -2.75 4.87
CA LEU A 150 -25.87 -1.30 4.78
C LEU A 150 -24.52 -0.85 5.35
N GLU A 151 -24.09 -1.44 6.47
CA GLU A 151 -22.81 -1.13 7.11
C GLU A 151 -21.63 -1.57 6.22
N GLU A 152 -21.68 -2.77 5.64
CA GLU A 152 -20.64 -3.28 4.74
C GLU A 152 -20.55 -2.47 3.43
N VAL A 153 -21.70 -2.05 2.87
CA VAL A 153 -21.73 -1.16 1.70
C VAL A 153 -21.07 0.18 2.02
N LEU A 154 -21.38 0.76 3.18
CA LEU A 154 -20.80 2.04 3.60
C LEU A 154 -19.32 1.93 3.97
N GLU A 155 -18.86 0.81 4.50
CA GLU A 155 -17.43 0.59 4.76
C GLU A 155 -16.63 0.37 3.48
N ARG A 156 -17.21 -0.30 2.47
CA ARG A 156 -16.55 -0.59 1.20
C ARG A 156 -16.58 0.58 0.21
N PHE A 157 -17.70 1.30 0.15
CA PHE A 157 -17.94 2.34 -0.85
C PHE A 157 -18.16 3.74 -0.25
N GLY A 158 -18.16 3.89 1.08
CA GLY A 158 -18.42 5.18 1.74
C GLY A 158 -17.41 6.27 1.38
N ASP A 159 -16.13 5.89 1.23
CA ASP A 159 -15.08 6.81 0.77
C ASP A 159 -15.34 7.28 -0.66
N SER A 160 -15.78 6.37 -1.54
CA SER A 160 -16.16 6.69 -2.93
C SER A 160 -17.42 7.56 -3.02
N LEU A 161 -18.28 7.53 -2.00
CA LEU A 161 -19.47 8.39 -1.88
C LEU A 161 -19.17 9.73 -1.18
N GLY A 162 -17.94 9.97 -0.73
CA GLY A 162 -17.56 11.17 0.02
C GLY A 162 -18.20 11.25 1.42
N ILE A 163 -18.76 10.15 1.92
CA ILE A 163 -19.42 10.08 3.22
C ILE A 163 -18.35 9.74 4.26
N LYS A 164 -17.70 10.78 4.80
CA LYS A 164 -16.79 10.61 5.95
C LYS A 164 -17.61 10.50 7.23
N PHE A 165 -17.74 9.29 7.74
CA PHE A 165 -18.34 9.07 9.05
C PHE A 165 -17.39 9.54 10.15
N LYS A 166 -17.90 10.33 11.10
CA LYS A 166 -17.22 10.48 12.39
C LYS A 166 -17.41 9.17 13.13
N SER A 167 -16.30 8.47 13.40
CA SER A 167 -16.26 7.46 14.45
C SER A 167 -16.79 8.09 15.74
N GLU A 168 -17.64 7.37 16.50
CA GLU A 168 -17.93 7.76 17.89
C GLU A 168 -16.63 7.87 18.69
N ALA A 169 -16.68 8.57 19.83
CA ALA A 169 -15.52 8.81 20.69
C ALA A 169 -14.93 7.47 21.17
N GLU A 170 -13.90 7.03 20.47
CA GLU A 170 -13.08 5.90 20.87
C GLU A 170 -12.22 6.30 22.07
N PRO A 171 -11.75 5.34 22.87
CA PRO A 171 -10.83 5.63 23.95
C PRO A 171 -9.56 6.36 23.45
N GLU A 172 -9.07 7.34 24.22
CA GLU A 172 -7.88 8.12 23.83
C GLU A 172 -6.63 7.24 23.61
N TRP A 173 -6.50 6.16 24.38
CA TRP A 173 -5.40 5.20 24.20
C TRP A 173 -5.48 4.51 22.84
N PHE A 174 -6.69 4.22 22.34
CA PHE A 174 -6.90 3.53 21.08
C PHE A 174 -6.63 4.44 19.88
N GLU A 175 -7.03 5.71 19.97
CA GLU A 175 -6.65 6.71 18.95
C GLU A 175 -5.14 6.90 18.85
N LYS A 176 -4.41 6.89 19.98
CA LYS A 176 -2.94 6.95 20.00
C LYS A 176 -2.34 5.70 19.36
N LEU A 177 -2.89 4.52 19.66
CA LEU A 177 -2.43 3.25 19.12
C LEU A 177 -2.60 3.18 17.60
N LYS A 178 -3.74 3.62 17.06
CA LYS A 178 -3.98 3.68 15.61
C LYS A 178 -3.09 4.68 14.88
N LYS A 179 -2.64 5.76 15.54
CA LYS A 179 -1.66 6.71 14.97
C LYS A 179 -0.24 6.13 14.91
N ASN A 180 0.05 5.12 15.74
CA ASN A 180 1.37 4.51 15.81
C ASN A 180 1.49 3.26 14.93
N ILE A 181 0.38 2.58 14.64
CA ILE A 181 0.36 1.33 13.87
C ILE A 181 -0.67 1.44 12.76
N TYR A 182 -0.16 1.48 11.54
CA TYR A 182 -0.97 1.44 10.33
C TYR A 182 -1.12 0.00 9.86
N ILE A 183 -2.36 -0.43 9.64
CA ILE A 183 -2.65 -1.76 9.11
C ILE A 183 -3.38 -1.63 7.77
N ARG A 184 -2.90 -2.36 6.77
CA ARG A 184 -3.54 -2.45 5.46
C ARG A 184 -3.81 -3.91 5.10
N LEU A 185 -5.06 -4.24 4.83
CA LEU A 185 -5.45 -5.54 4.29
C LEU A 185 -5.53 -5.49 2.75
N ILE A 186 -4.83 -6.42 2.10
CA ILE A 186 -4.92 -6.67 0.67
C ILE A 186 -5.66 -8.00 0.47
N GLU A 187 -6.94 -7.89 0.14
CA GLU A 187 -7.86 -9.01 -0.05
C GLU A 187 -7.58 -9.80 -1.34
N SER A 188 -8.10 -11.03 -1.42
CA SER A 188 -7.99 -11.88 -2.61
C SER A 188 -8.64 -11.26 -3.85
N GLN A 189 -9.75 -10.52 -3.69
CA GLN A 189 -10.53 -9.91 -4.76
C GLN A 189 -10.17 -8.44 -5.04
N ARG A 190 -8.86 -8.13 -5.02
CA ARG A 190 -8.32 -6.76 -5.10
C ARG A 190 -8.63 -5.96 -6.38
N LEU A 191 -9.12 -6.59 -7.46
CA LEU A 191 -9.51 -5.89 -8.70
C LEU A 191 -10.92 -5.26 -8.66
N LEU A 192 -11.70 -5.52 -7.61
CA LEU A 192 -13.10 -5.08 -7.52
C LEU A 192 -13.24 -3.74 -6.78
N ASN A 193 -12.14 -3.07 -6.48
CA ASN A 193 -12.15 -1.74 -5.86
C ASN A 193 -12.53 -0.69 -6.90
N LEU A 194 -13.69 -0.04 -6.70
CA LEU A 194 -14.24 0.99 -7.60
C LEU A 194 -13.80 2.39 -7.16
N PHE A 195 -13.09 3.11 -8.03
CA PHE A 195 -12.64 4.48 -7.76
C PHE A 195 -13.43 5.51 -8.60
N PRO A 196 -13.96 6.58 -7.98
CA PRO A 196 -14.61 7.65 -8.72
C PRO A 196 -13.57 8.50 -9.47
N ASN A 197 -13.79 8.75 -10.76
CA ASN A 197 -12.87 9.50 -11.63
C ASN A 197 -12.77 11.01 -11.31
N ARG A 198 -13.70 11.60 -10.54
CA ARG A 198 -13.70 13.04 -10.15
C ARG A 198 -14.38 13.30 -8.81
N PRO A 199 -14.00 14.36 -8.07
CA PRO A 199 -14.81 14.86 -6.94
C PRO A 199 -16.19 15.29 -7.43
N PHE A 200 -17.22 14.91 -6.69
CA PHE A 200 -18.64 15.11 -7.02
C PHE A 200 -18.94 16.54 -7.49
N LYS A 201 -19.30 16.69 -8.76
CA LYS A 201 -20.09 17.84 -9.25
C LYS A 201 -21.51 17.34 -9.46
N SER A 202 -22.47 18.13 -8.99
CA SER A 202 -23.91 17.83 -8.90
C SER A 202 -24.64 17.57 -10.23
N ASP A 203 -23.94 17.41 -11.35
CA ASP A 203 -24.56 17.42 -12.70
C ASP A 203 -24.16 16.23 -13.59
N ASP A 204 -23.23 15.34 -13.17
CA ASP A 204 -22.88 14.15 -13.95
C ASP A 204 -23.73 12.95 -13.53
N ARG A 205 -24.60 12.48 -14.44
CA ARG A 205 -25.55 11.37 -14.19
C ARG A 205 -24.93 9.97 -14.21
N THR A 206 -23.65 9.83 -14.50
CA THR A 206 -22.94 8.55 -14.41
C THR A 206 -21.48 8.79 -13.99
N PRO A 207 -21.06 8.37 -12.78
CA PRO A 207 -19.64 8.38 -12.45
C PRO A 207 -18.91 7.43 -13.40
N SER A 208 -17.92 7.93 -14.15
CA SER A 208 -17.02 7.02 -14.86
C SER A 208 -16.18 6.30 -13.80
N ILE A 209 -16.37 4.99 -13.69
CA ILE A 209 -15.58 4.14 -12.80
C ILE A 209 -14.30 3.76 -13.54
N LEU A 210 -13.15 3.99 -12.91
CA LEU A 210 -11.88 3.48 -13.41
C LEU A 210 -11.66 2.06 -12.88
N SER A 211 -11.13 1.18 -13.73
CA SER A 211 -10.55 -0.07 -13.24
C SER A 211 -9.48 0.23 -12.19
N THR A 212 -9.28 -0.64 -11.19
CA THR A 212 -8.26 -0.44 -10.14
C THR A 212 -6.89 -0.12 -10.74
N VAL A 213 -6.52 -0.78 -11.83
CA VAL A 213 -5.25 -0.53 -12.54
C VAL A 213 -5.22 0.87 -13.17
N SER A 214 -6.30 1.28 -13.83
CA SER A 214 -6.40 2.64 -14.40
C SER A 214 -6.37 3.73 -13.33
N ALA A 215 -7.00 3.48 -12.18
CA ALA A 215 -6.95 4.40 -11.03
C ALA A 215 -5.53 4.55 -10.49
N TYR A 216 -4.80 3.44 -10.33
CA TYR A 216 -3.41 3.44 -9.88
C TYR A 216 -2.48 4.10 -10.90
N SER A 217 -2.73 3.89 -12.20
CA SER A 217 -2.00 4.59 -13.27
C SER A 217 -2.16 6.10 -13.15
N TYR A 218 -3.40 6.58 -13.00
CA TYR A 218 -3.70 8.00 -12.85
C TYR A 218 -3.08 8.60 -11.58
N GLU A 219 -3.15 7.87 -10.47
CA GLU A 219 -2.55 8.30 -9.22
C GLU A 219 -1.03 8.42 -9.31
N LEU A 220 -0.36 7.45 -9.93
CA LEU A 220 1.08 7.51 -10.15
C LEU A 220 1.44 8.70 -11.04
N ALA A 221 0.69 8.93 -12.12
CA ALA A 221 0.90 10.09 -13.00
C ALA A 221 0.81 11.40 -12.21
N LYS A 222 -0.19 11.52 -11.32
CA LYS A 222 -0.35 12.68 -10.44
C LYS A 222 0.83 12.82 -9.46
N LEU A 223 1.26 11.73 -8.83
CA LEU A 223 2.41 11.72 -7.92
C LEU A 223 3.69 12.20 -8.65
N MET A 224 3.93 11.70 -9.86
CA MET A 224 5.05 12.13 -10.70
C MET A 224 4.94 13.62 -11.02
N GLN A 225 3.79 14.11 -11.48
CA GLN A 225 3.57 15.52 -11.78
C GLN A 225 3.82 16.43 -10.58
N ASP A 226 3.42 16.01 -9.38
CA ASP A 226 3.65 16.79 -8.17
C ASP A 226 5.15 16.86 -7.83
N LYS A 227 5.90 15.77 -8.04
CA LYS A 227 7.36 15.77 -7.93
C LYS A 227 8.05 16.63 -9.00
N PHE A 228 7.56 16.66 -10.23
CA PHE A 228 8.05 17.59 -11.26
C PHE A 228 7.81 19.05 -10.90
N LYS A 229 6.68 19.38 -10.25
CA LYS A 229 6.43 20.75 -9.74
C LYS A 229 7.43 21.12 -8.65
N GLU A 230 7.68 20.21 -7.70
CA GLU A 230 8.67 20.38 -6.63
C GLU A 230 10.09 20.58 -7.20
N TYR A 231 10.48 19.77 -8.18
CA TYR A 231 11.73 19.96 -8.93
C TYR A 231 11.81 21.35 -9.58
N GLY A 232 10.72 21.79 -10.23
CA GLY A 232 10.66 23.09 -10.89
C GLY A 232 10.82 24.27 -9.93
N THR A 233 10.20 24.22 -8.75
CA THR A 233 10.33 25.28 -7.73
C THR A 233 11.74 25.32 -7.13
N ILE A 234 12.33 24.15 -6.86
CA ILE A 234 13.71 24.04 -6.37
C ILE A 234 14.68 24.58 -7.42
N SER A 235 14.53 24.19 -8.70
CA SER A 235 15.39 24.70 -9.78
C SER A 235 15.34 26.22 -9.85
N GLN A 236 14.15 26.82 -9.90
CA GLN A 236 14.01 28.28 -9.96
C GLN A 236 14.66 28.99 -8.77
N SER A 237 14.55 28.42 -7.56
CA SER A 237 15.15 28.99 -6.36
C SER A 237 16.69 28.95 -6.40
N LEU A 238 17.26 27.82 -6.84
CA LEU A 238 18.69 27.62 -6.95
C LEU A 238 19.26 28.48 -8.08
N ASP A 239 18.63 28.49 -9.26
CA ASP A 239 19.09 29.26 -10.41
C ASP A 239 19.11 30.77 -10.10
N ARG A 240 18.13 31.28 -9.34
CA ARG A 240 18.11 32.69 -8.89
C ARG A 240 19.29 33.05 -7.97
N SER A 241 19.72 32.10 -7.15
CA SER A 241 20.76 32.32 -6.14
C SER A 241 22.14 31.84 -6.60
N PHE A 242 22.23 31.22 -7.78
CA PHE A 242 23.45 30.70 -8.39
C PHE A 242 24.55 31.76 -8.54
N PRO A 243 24.30 32.96 -9.13
CA PRO A 243 25.37 33.94 -9.30
C PRO A 243 25.98 34.40 -7.97
N MET A 244 25.14 34.52 -6.92
CA MET A 244 25.63 34.89 -5.59
C MET A 244 26.38 33.74 -4.92
N ARG A 245 26.00 32.47 -5.14
CA ARG A 245 26.74 31.31 -4.61
C ARG A 245 28.11 31.19 -5.26
N VAL A 246 28.19 31.24 -6.59
CA VAL A 246 29.47 31.16 -7.32
C VAL A 246 30.45 32.25 -6.86
N VAL A 247 29.96 33.47 -6.60
CA VAL A 247 30.80 34.59 -6.12
C VAL A 247 31.15 34.48 -4.63
N LYS A 248 30.27 33.94 -3.79
CA LYS A 248 30.48 33.83 -2.33
C LYS A 248 31.25 32.59 -1.90
N GLN A 249 31.29 31.55 -2.72
CA GLN A 249 31.99 30.30 -2.42
C GLN A 249 33.49 30.59 -2.39
N GLN A 250 34.00 30.80 -1.17
CA GLN A 250 35.43 30.89 -0.93
C GLN A 250 36.06 29.56 -1.29
N LEU A 251 37.18 29.61 -2.02
CA LEU A 251 38.02 28.49 -2.43
C LEU A 251 38.01 27.40 -1.34
N SER A 252 37.22 26.35 -1.54
CA SER A 252 37.39 25.10 -0.81
C SER A 252 38.69 24.48 -1.34
N PRO A 253 39.80 24.46 -0.58
CA PRO A 253 41.12 24.15 -1.11
C PRO A 253 41.32 22.67 -1.51
N ASP A 254 40.32 21.81 -1.29
CA ASP A 254 40.53 20.36 -1.18
C ASP A 254 39.78 19.50 -2.22
N ILE A 255 38.97 20.05 -3.12
CA ILE A 255 38.31 19.24 -4.16
C ILE A 255 39.29 19.00 -5.30
N THR A 256 39.80 17.77 -5.40
CA THR A 256 40.70 17.35 -6.47
C THR A 256 39.92 17.23 -7.79
N ASN A 257 40.57 17.51 -8.93
CA ASN A 257 39.94 17.34 -10.26
C ASN A 257 39.34 15.94 -10.47
N GLU A 258 39.96 14.91 -9.87
CA GLU A 258 39.42 13.55 -9.88
C GLU A 258 38.12 13.40 -9.09
N GLN A 259 37.99 14.06 -7.93
CA GLN A 259 36.77 14.02 -7.12
C GLN A 259 35.61 14.71 -7.84
N LEU A 260 35.87 15.88 -8.44
CA LEU A 260 34.86 16.59 -9.24
C LEU A 260 34.40 15.75 -10.44
N ARG A 261 35.34 15.07 -11.11
CA ARG A 261 35.02 14.16 -12.22
C ARG A 261 34.16 12.98 -11.77
N ASN A 262 34.48 12.39 -10.62
CA ASN A 262 33.68 11.29 -10.07
C ASN A 262 32.26 11.74 -9.74
N GLN A 263 32.11 12.92 -9.12
CA GLN A 263 30.77 13.49 -8.83
C GLN A 263 29.97 13.77 -10.10
N LEU A 264 30.61 14.29 -11.15
CA LEU A 264 29.94 14.51 -12.43
C LEU A 264 29.48 13.19 -13.09
N ASN A 265 30.33 12.16 -13.06
CA ASN A 265 29.94 10.83 -13.56
C ASN A 265 28.77 10.24 -12.74
N GLU A 266 28.79 10.38 -11.41
CA GLU A 266 27.70 9.91 -10.55
C GLU A 266 26.37 10.65 -10.83
N LEU A 267 26.44 11.94 -11.16
CA LEU A 267 25.27 12.71 -11.59
C LEU A 267 24.73 12.24 -12.94
N GLU A 268 25.61 11.96 -13.91
CA GLU A 268 25.20 11.39 -15.20
C GLU A 268 24.56 10.02 -15.05
N ASP A 269 25.11 9.15 -14.20
CA ASP A 269 24.52 7.85 -13.86
C ASP A 269 23.13 8.02 -13.23
N THR A 270 23.00 8.96 -12.29
CA THR A 270 21.72 9.24 -11.63
C THR A 270 20.69 9.78 -12.63
N ARG A 271 21.10 10.70 -13.51
CA ARG A 271 20.25 11.24 -14.58
C ARG A 271 19.80 10.13 -15.53
N SER A 272 20.72 9.26 -15.93
CA SER A 272 20.44 8.12 -16.82
C SER A 272 19.40 7.17 -16.20
N ARG A 273 19.52 6.87 -14.90
CA ARG A 273 18.52 6.05 -14.18
C ARG A 273 17.15 6.72 -14.12
N LEU A 274 17.10 8.03 -13.87
CA LEU A 274 15.85 8.78 -13.83
C LEU A 274 15.17 8.85 -15.20
N ILE A 275 15.96 8.97 -16.28
CA ILE A 275 15.48 8.88 -17.66
C ILE A 275 14.89 7.48 -17.93
N GLU A 276 15.60 6.42 -17.54
CA GLU A 276 15.14 5.03 -17.76
C GLU A 276 13.82 4.71 -17.02
N VAL A 277 13.63 5.33 -15.85
CA VAL A 277 12.40 5.22 -15.04
C VAL A 277 11.27 6.11 -15.58
N GLY A 278 11.54 7.01 -16.53
CA GLY A 278 10.55 7.93 -17.12
C GLY A 278 10.30 9.18 -16.28
N LEU A 279 11.22 9.53 -15.38
CA LEU A 279 11.19 10.71 -14.52
C LEU A 279 12.01 11.89 -15.07
N LEU A 280 12.71 11.73 -16.19
CA LEU A 280 13.36 12.81 -16.93
C LEU A 280 13.23 12.55 -18.43
N ASP A 281 13.10 13.64 -19.21
CA ASP A 281 13.08 13.56 -20.67
C ASP A 281 14.52 13.36 -21.19
N GLN A 282 14.70 12.64 -22.31
CA GLN A 282 16.00 12.52 -22.98
C GLN A 282 16.33 13.84 -23.68
N ASP A 283 17.36 14.55 -23.21
CA ASP A 283 17.92 15.69 -23.94
C ASP A 283 18.95 15.18 -24.96
N GLU A 284 18.81 15.59 -26.23
CA GLU A 284 19.68 15.18 -27.35
C GLU A 284 21.16 15.64 -27.19
N ASP A 285 21.43 16.60 -26.30
CA ASP A 285 22.74 17.26 -26.12
C ASP A 285 23.55 16.75 -24.89
N SER A 286 23.39 15.49 -24.50
CA SER A 286 23.95 14.93 -23.25
C SER A 286 25.43 14.48 -23.31
N GLU A 287 26.22 14.87 -24.32
CA GLU A 287 27.66 14.58 -24.34
C GLU A 287 28.45 15.60 -23.48
N PHE A 288 28.34 15.50 -22.16
CA PHE A 288 29.13 16.29 -21.22
C PHE A 288 30.55 15.71 -21.05
N GLN A 289 31.29 15.50 -22.16
CA GLN A 289 32.71 15.13 -22.08
C GLN A 289 33.58 16.37 -21.86
N ILE A 290 33.68 16.82 -20.60
CA ILE A 290 34.64 17.87 -20.22
C ILE A 290 36.07 17.34 -20.42
N GLN A 291 36.81 17.89 -21.40
CA GLN A 291 38.19 17.50 -21.63
C GLN A 291 39.12 18.05 -20.52
N PRO A 292 40.17 17.31 -20.11
CA PRO A 292 40.99 17.63 -18.94
C PRO A 292 41.79 18.95 -19.01
N GLN A 293 41.82 19.60 -20.17
CA GLN A 293 42.73 20.73 -20.45
C GLN A 293 42.11 22.12 -20.20
N ASP A 294 40.80 22.22 -19.92
CA ASP A 294 40.08 23.50 -19.87
C ASP A 294 39.60 23.94 -18.48
N ILE A 295 39.98 23.22 -17.40
CA ILE A 295 39.46 23.50 -16.06
C ILE A 295 40.41 24.42 -15.28
N ASP A 296 40.18 25.74 -15.37
CA ASP A 296 40.78 26.72 -14.46
C ASP A 296 40.11 26.68 -13.07
N GLU A 297 40.76 27.26 -12.05
CA GLU A 297 40.23 27.29 -10.66
C GLU A 297 38.84 27.96 -10.57
N SER A 298 38.54 28.93 -11.44
CA SER A 298 37.21 29.54 -11.56
C SER A 298 36.15 28.53 -12.01
N THR A 299 36.47 27.74 -13.03
CA THR A 299 35.58 26.72 -13.58
C THR A 299 35.34 25.60 -12.57
N LYS A 300 36.34 25.21 -11.76
CA LYS A 300 36.13 24.24 -10.67
C LYS A 300 35.09 24.73 -9.67
N ASN A 301 35.17 26.00 -9.26
CA ASN A 301 34.23 26.56 -8.31
C ASN A 301 32.81 26.56 -8.88
N ALA A 302 32.64 27.05 -10.12
CA ALA A 302 31.35 27.05 -10.79
C ALA A 302 30.77 25.63 -10.99
N LEU A 303 31.61 24.67 -11.37
CA LEU A 303 31.20 23.26 -11.52
C LEU A 303 30.83 22.63 -10.17
N SER A 304 31.52 22.96 -9.08
CA SER A 304 31.16 22.44 -7.75
C SER A 304 29.78 22.95 -7.29
N VAL A 305 29.49 24.23 -7.50
CA VAL A 305 28.16 24.82 -7.22
C VAL A 305 27.10 24.15 -8.08
N TYR A 306 27.41 23.92 -9.36
CA TYR A 306 26.52 23.23 -10.29
C TYR A 306 26.23 21.80 -9.85
N VAL A 307 27.25 21.03 -9.47
CA VAL A 307 27.12 19.65 -8.98
C VAL A 307 26.19 19.62 -7.76
N GLU A 308 26.44 20.48 -6.76
CA GLU A 308 25.59 20.56 -5.56
C GLU A 308 24.14 20.95 -5.90
N ASP A 309 23.94 21.88 -6.83
CA ASP A 309 22.62 22.32 -7.25
C ASP A 309 21.88 21.21 -7.99
N VAL A 310 22.54 20.49 -8.91
CA VAL A 310 21.94 19.35 -9.63
C VAL A 310 21.62 18.22 -8.67
N GLU A 311 22.51 17.89 -7.75
CA GLU A 311 22.27 16.85 -6.73
C GLU A 311 21.01 17.18 -5.91
N LYS A 312 20.87 18.42 -5.42
CA LYS A 312 19.66 18.88 -4.71
C LYS A 312 18.40 18.79 -5.57
N LYS A 313 18.50 19.12 -6.86
CA LYS A 313 17.36 19.02 -7.80
C LYS A 313 16.96 17.56 -8.01
N LEU A 314 17.91 16.66 -8.28
CA LEU A 314 17.65 15.25 -8.56
C LEU A 314 17.18 14.47 -7.32
N ASN A 315 17.61 14.90 -6.12
CA ASN A 315 17.21 14.28 -4.85
C ASN A 315 15.69 14.26 -4.63
N VAL A 316 14.93 15.19 -5.22
CA VAL A 316 13.46 15.22 -5.22
C VAL A 316 12.84 13.92 -5.74
N PHE A 317 13.50 13.28 -6.71
CA PHE A 317 13.00 12.08 -7.38
C PHE A 317 13.50 10.78 -6.76
N THR A 318 14.48 10.80 -5.85
CA THR A 318 15.14 9.57 -5.35
C THR A 318 14.17 8.56 -4.76
N GLU A 319 13.27 9.00 -3.87
CA GLU A 319 12.31 8.11 -3.23
C GLU A 319 11.32 7.49 -4.23
N ILE A 320 10.73 8.30 -5.12
CA ILE A 320 9.78 7.80 -6.12
C ILE A 320 10.49 6.93 -7.17
N ALA A 321 11.70 7.28 -7.57
CA ALA A 321 12.49 6.55 -8.56
C ALA A 321 12.87 5.16 -8.07
N THR A 322 13.27 5.01 -6.80
CA THR A 322 13.61 3.70 -6.22
C THR A 322 12.39 2.78 -6.19
N LYS A 323 11.22 3.29 -5.78
CA LYS A 323 9.94 2.56 -5.80
C LYS A 323 9.51 2.16 -7.22
N ILE A 324 9.53 3.09 -8.18
CA ILE A 324 9.15 2.80 -9.56
C ILE A 324 10.13 1.82 -10.21
N ASN A 325 11.44 1.96 -9.97
CA ASN A 325 12.44 1.05 -10.52
C ASN A 325 12.26 -0.39 -9.98
N LEU A 326 11.99 -0.54 -8.69
CA LEU A 326 11.68 -1.84 -8.10
C LEU A 326 10.42 -2.46 -8.72
N LEU A 327 9.34 -1.66 -8.85
CA LEU A 327 8.12 -2.10 -9.53
C LEU A 327 8.39 -2.53 -10.98
N LYS A 328 9.13 -1.70 -11.75
CA LYS A 328 9.52 -1.97 -13.15
C LYS A 328 10.22 -3.32 -13.26
N ARG A 329 11.22 -3.53 -12.40
CA ARG A 329 12.05 -4.74 -12.40
C ARG A 329 11.23 -6.00 -12.09
N ILE A 330 10.42 -5.98 -11.04
CA ILE A 330 9.61 -7.15 -10.65
C ILE A 330 8.59 -7.47 -11.75
N ILE A 331 7.88 -6.46 -12.27
CA ILE A 331 6.87 -6.65 -13.32
C ILE A 331 7.50 -7.16 -14.62
N ASN A 332 8.59 -6.54 -15.10
CA ASN A 332 9.23 -6.95 -16.36
C ASN A 332 9.88 -8.34 -16.26
N ASN A 333 10.31 -8.76 -15.08
CA ASN A 333 10.78 -10.13 -14.87
C ASN A 333 9.64 -11.16 -14.93
N LYS A 334 8.42 -10.78 -14.55
CA LYS A 334 7.26 -11.67 -14.48
C LYS A 334 6.45 -11.70 -15.78
N PHE A 335 6.28 -10.56 -16.44
CA PHE A 335 5.42 -10.42 -17.61
C PHE A 335 6.14 -10.91 -18.86
N SER A 336 5.55 -11.90 -19.53
CA SER A 336 6.09 -12.40 -20.79
C SER A 336 5.66 -11.50 -21.95
N TYR A 337 6.62 -11.07 -22.76
CA TYR A 337 6.41 -10.34 -24.03
C TYR A 337 5.81 -8.93 -23.91
N LYS A 338 5.71 -8.39 -22.69
CA LYS A 338 5.24 -7.04 -22.39
C LYS A 338 6.23 -6.37 -21.47
N GLU A 339 6.41 -5.07 -21.66
CA GLU A 339 7.22 -4.24 -20.78
C GLU A 339 6.36 -3.11 -20.20
N ILE A 340 6.54 -2.84 -18.91
CA ILE A 340 6.00 -1.65 -18.26
C ILE A 340 7.04 -0.53 -18.29
N ASN A 341 6.57 0.64 -18.68
CA ASN A 341 7.27 1.92 -18.59
C ASN A 341 6.35 2.95 -17.93
N PHE A 342 6.90 4.10 -17.56
CA PHE A 342 6.18 5.12 -16.81
C PHE A 342 6.29 6.49 -17.48
N SER A 343 5.24 7.30 -17.35
CA SER A 343 5.17 8.66 -17.89
C SER A 343 4.39 9.56 -16.93
N LYS A 344 4.80 10.83 -16.87
CA LYS A 344 4.13 11.87 -16.08
C LYS A 344 2.71 12.17 -16.57
N GLU A 345 2.38 11.89 -17.83
CA GLU A 345 1.05 12.14 -18.40
C GLU A 345 0.07 11.00 -18.12
N GLN A 346 0.50 9.75 -18.31
CA GLN A 346 -0.40 8.59 -18.32
C GLN A 346 -0.22 7.65 -17.11
N GLY A 347 0.95 7.69 -16.45
CA GLY A 347 1.32 6.73 -15.42
C GLY A 347 1.91 5.50 -16.07
N PHE A 348 1.19 4.37 -16.05
CA PHE A 348 1.63 3.12 -16.67
C PHE A 348 1.50 3.15 -18.19
N ILE A 349 2.59 2.83 -18.88
CA ILE A 349 2.62 2.57 -20.32
C ILE A 349 3.06 1.13 -20.52
N PHE A 350 2.23 0.33 -21.17
CA PHE A 350 2.56 -1.05 -21.52
C PHE A 350 2.93 -1.12 -23.00
N THR A 351 4.07 -1.73 -23.32
CA THR A 351 4.52 -1.94 -24.70
C THR A 351 4.68 -3.41 -25.02
N THR A 352 4.29 -3.83 -26.22
CA THR A 352 4.51 -5.19 -26.73
C THR A 352 5.83 -5.29 -27.47
N LEU A 353 6.52 -6.41 -27.28
CA LEU A 353 7.79 -6.70 -27.98
C LEU A 353 7.58 -7.21 -29.42
N TYR A 354 6.35 -7.51 -29.84
CA TYR A 354 6.03 -7.96 -31.19
C TYR A 354 5.32 -6.86 -31.99
N ASN A 355 5.71 -6.72 -33.26
CA ASN A 355 4.93 -5.98 -34.26
C ASN A 355 3.80 -6.88 -34.73
N SER A 356 2.57 -6.59 -34.33
CA SER A 356 1.40 -7.21 -34.94
C SER A 356 1.14 -6.58 -36.30
N SER A 357 0.95 -7.40 -37.34
CA SER A 357 0.54 -6.95 -38.67
C SER A 357 -0.88 -6.32 -38.69
N LEU A 358 -1.59 -6.36 -37.56
CA LEU A 358 -2.98 -5.94 -37.39
C LEU A 358 -3.14 -4.64 -36.59
N SER A 359 -2.07 -4.09 -36.00
CA SER A 359 -2.14 -2.89 -35.16
C SER A 359 -0.81 -2.11 -35.19
N ASP A 360 -0.83 -0.89 -35.72
CA ASP A 360 0.34 0.00 -35.77
C ASP A 360 0.79 0.51 -34.38
N SER A 361 -0.03 0.36 -33.34
CA SER A 361 0.31 0.76 -31.97
C SER A 361 0.94 -0.39 -31.18
N LYS A 362 2.19 -0.22 -30.77
CA LYS A 362 2.88 -1.08 -29.79
C LYS A 362 2.39 -0.92 -28.35
N THR A 363 1.56 0.08 -28.10
CA THR A 363 1.09 0.45 -26.75
C THR A 363 -0.22 -0.26 -26.41
N LEU A 364 -0.29 -0.85 -25.21
CA LEU A 364 -1.49 -1.47 -24.67
C LEU A 364 -2.10 -0.58 -23.58
N ALA A 365 -3.43 -0.55 -23.49
CA ALA A 365 -4.09 0.09 -22.37
C ALA A 365 -3.93 -0.78 -21.10
N PRO A 366 -3.92 -0.19 -19.90
CA PRO A 366 -3.87 -0.96 -18.66
C PRO A 366 -5.03 -1.97 -18.50
N THR A 367 -6.16 -1.72 -19.17
CA THR A 367 -7.31 -2.62 -19.24
C THR A 367 -7.08 -3.87 -20.09
N ASP A 368 -6.07 -3.88 -20.96
CA ASP A 368 -5.79 -4.98 -21.90
C ASP A 368 -4.89 -6.07 -21.27
N LEU A 369 -4.42 -5.85 -20.04
CA LEU A 369 -3.70 -6.85 -19.26
C LEU A 369 -4.61 -8.03 -18.88
N SER A 370 -4.02 -9.22 -18.79
CA SER A 370 -4.68 -10.41 -18.26
C SER A 370 -5.05 -10.21 -16.78
N SER A 371 -6.03 -10.96 -16.28
CA SER A 371 -6.46 -10.85 -14.89
C SER A 371 -5.31 -11.09 -13.90
N GLY A 372 -4.44 -12.08 -14.15
CA GLY A 372 -3.27 -12.35 -13.29
C GLY A 372 -2.27 -11.20 -13.28
N GLU A 373 -1.93 -10.66 -14.45
CA GLU A 373 -1.06 -9.47 -14.57
C GLU A 373 -1.63 -8.26 -13.82
N LYS A 374 -2.94 -8.03 -13.93
CA LYS A 374 -3.62 -6.94 -13.21
C LYS A 374 -3.52 -7.12 -11.69
N HIS A 375 -3.77 -8.33 -11.17
CA HIS A 375 -3.69 -8.59 -9.73
C HIS A 375 -2.27 -8.39 -9.20
N GLU A 376 -1.27 -8.90 -9.90
CA GLU A 376 0.14 -8.75 -9.53
C GLU A 376 0.55 -7.28 -9.49
N LEU A 377 0.19 -6.51 -10.53
CA LEU A 377 0.47 -5.08 -10.59
C LEU A 377 -0.21 -4.30 -9.46
N VAL A 378 -1.48 -4.61 -9.17
CA VAL A 378 -2.24 -3.98 -8.07
C VAL A 378 -1.60 -4.30 -6.73
N LEU A 379 -1.23 -5.55 -6.48
CA LEU A 379 -0.59 -5.97 -5.23
C LEU A 379 0.74 -5.25 -5.02
N LEU A 380 1.63 -5.27 -6.02
CA LEU A 380 2.94 -4.62 -5.92
C LEU A 380 2.81 -3.10 -5.79
N TYR A 381 1.87 -2.48 -6.52
CA TYR A 381 1.62 -1.05 -6.42
C TYR A 381 1.13 -0.67 -5.03
N GLU A 382 0.23 -1.45 -4.44
CA GLU A 382 -0.24 -1.20 -3.08
C GLU A 382 0.90 -1.25 -2.07
N LEU A 383 1.73 -2.29 -2.15
CA LEU A 383 2.87 -2.45 -1.24
C LEU A 383 3.88 -1.30 -1.34
N LEU A 384 4.12 -0.76 -2.55
CA LEU A 384 5.16 0.25 -2.77
C LEU A 384 4.67 1.70 -2.59
N PHE A 385 3.42 2.00 -2.94
CA PHE A 385 2.91 3.37 -3.04
C PHE A 385 1.75 3.69 -2.10
N LYS A 386 1.10 2.68 -1.52
CA LYS A 386 -0.12 2.87 -0.71
C LYS A 386 0.05 2.55 0.77
N VAL A 387 1.24 2.13 1.17
CA VAL A 387 1.57 1.74 2.53
C VAL A 387 2.60 2.70 3.08
N GLU A 388 2.37 3.17 4.31
CA GLU A 388 3.31 4.03 5.02
C GLU A 388 4.43 3.21 5.65
N PRO A 389 5.64 3.76 5.83
CA PRO A 389 6.71 3.08 6.57
C PRO A 389 6.25 2.63 7.97
N ASN A 390 6.75 1.50 8.44
CA ASN A 390 6.39 0.84 9.70
C ASN A 390 4.93 0.37 9.78
N SER A 391 4.26 0.14 8.64
CA SER A 391 2.94 -0.49 8.61
C SER A 391 3.01 -2.01 8.65
N LEU A 392 1.93 -2.64 9.15
CA LEU A 392 1.68 -4.07 8.99
C LEU A 392 0.73 -4.30 7.81
N VAL A 393 1.21 -4.98 6.78
CA VAL A 393 0.42 -5.38 5.61
C VAL A 393 -0.07 -6.81 5.77
N LEU A 394 -1.37 -6.99 5.63
CA LEU A 394 -2.03 -8.29 5.65
C LEU A 394 -2.34 -8.70 4.21
N ILE A 395 -1.86 -9.84 3.76
CA ILE A 395 -2.11 -10.34 2.40
C ILE A 395 -2.90 -11.63 2.48
N ASP A 396 -4.11 -11.63 1.92
CA ASP A 396 -4.97 -12.82 1.88
C ASP A 396 -4.94 -13.49 0.51
N GLU A 397 -4.75 -14.82 0.53
CA GLU A 397 -4.70 -15.74 -0.60
C GLU A 397 -4.06 -15.14 -1.87
N PRO A 398 -2.77 -14.69 -1.79
CA PRO A 398 -2.08 -14.12 -2.95
C PRO A 398 -2.01 -15.10 -4.13
N GLU A 399 -2.01 -16.41 -3.88
CA GLU A 399 -1.92 -17.46 -4.91
C GLU A 399 -3.10 -17.50 -5.89
N LEU A 400 -4.30 -17.05 -5.50
CA LEU A 400 -5.52 -17.21 -6.33
C LEU A 400 -5.41 -16.51 -7.69
N SER A 401 -4.57 -15.49 -7.77
CA SER A 401 -4.37 -14.69 -8.98
C SER A 401 -3.00 -14.85 -9.62
N LEU A 402 -2.12 -15.66 -9.05
CA LEU A 402 -0.71 -15.77 -9.47
C LEU A 402 -0.44 -17.06 -10.24
N HIS A 403 0.26 -16.93 -11.36
CA HIS A 403 0.85 -18.08 -12.04
C HIS A 403 1.87 -18.76 -11.12
N VAL A 404 1.97 -20.10 -11.18
CA VAL A 404 2.82 -20.90 -10.28
C VAL A 404 4.27 -20.40 -10.28
N SER A 405 4.84 -20.06 -11.44
CA SER A 405 6.20 -19.52 -11.53
C SER A 405 6.42 -18.23 -10.74
N TRP A 406 5.39 -17.40 -10.59
CA TRP A 406 5.46 -16.16 -9.81
C TRP A 406 5.28 -16.42 -8.32
N GLN A 407 4.52 -17.46 -7.94
CA GLN A 407 4.39 -17.89 -6.54
C GLN A 407 5.76 -18.28 -5.96
N VAL A 408 6.59 -19.01 -6.73
CA VAL A 408 7.96 -19.41 -6.34
C VAL A 408 8.86 -18.22 -6.01
N GLN A 409 8.68 -17.08 -6.68
CA GLN A 409 9.48 -15.87 -6.48
C GLN A 409 8.87 -14.90 -5.46
N PHE A 410 7.62 -15.14 -5.05
CA PHE A 410 6.82 -14.18 -4.30
C PHE A 410 7.46 -13.72 -3.00
N LEU A 411 7.95 -14.64 -2.16
CA LEU A 411 8.61 -14.26 -0.91
C LEU A 411 9.90 -13.46 -1.12
N LYS A 412 10.64 -13.73 -2.21
CA LYS A 412 11.85 -12.98 -2.54
C LYS A 412 11.51 -11.55 -2.94
N ASP A 413 10.48 -11.37 -3.75
CA ASP A 413 9.99 -10.04 -4.14
C ASP A 413 9.53 -9.26 -2.89
N LEU A 414 8.79 -9.90 -1.98
CA LEU A 414 8.37 -9.29 -0.72
C LEU A 414 9.55 -8.93 0.19
N GLN A 415 10.62 -9.71 0.23
CA GLN A 415 11.83 -9.36 0.98
C GLN A 415 12.52 -8.12 0.43
N GLU A 416 12.51 -7.91 -0.89
CA GLU A 416 13.04 -6.68 -1.48
C GLU A 416 12.17 -5.47 -1.14
N ILE A 417 10.85 -5.65 -1.20
CA ILE A 417 9.87 -4.61 -0.89
C ILE A 417 9.92 -4.21 0.58
N THR A 418 9.95 -5.17 1.51
CA THR A 418 10.00 -4.91 2.96
C THR A 418 11.26 -4.15 3.36
N LYS A 419 12.40 -4.44 2.72
CA LYS A 419 13.66 -3.71 2.93
C LYS A 419 13.61 -2.28 2.41
N LEU A 420 12.91 -2.03 1.30
CA LEU A 420 12.81 -0.70 0.70
C LEU A 420 11.75 0.18 1.38
N ALA A 421 10.59 -0.39 1.69
CA ALA A 421 9.43 0.34 2.20
C ALA A 421 9.29 0.30 3.73
N ASP A 422 10.19 -0.42 4.43
CA ASP A 422 10.20 -0.53 5.90
C ASP A 422 8.89 -1.11 6.45
N LEU A 423 8.46 -2.27 5.94
CA LEU A 423 7.14 -2.86 6.22
C LEU A 423 7.23 -4.20 6.95
N ASP A 424 6.17 -4.53 7.69
CA ASP A 424 5.91 -5.87 8.21
C ASP A 424 4.80 -6.53 7.38
N ILE A 425 4.94 -7.81 7.04
CA ILE A 425 3.97 -8.53 6.22
C ILE A 425 3.50 -9.79 6.93
N LEU A 426 2.17 -9.95 7.01
CA LEU A 426 1.49 -11.16 7.44
C LEU A 426 0.71 -11.74 6.26
N ILE A 427 1.09 -12.94 5.81
CA ILE A 427 0.50 -13.58 4.64
C ILE A 427 -0.36 -14.75 5.10
N ALA A 428 -1.60 -14.82 4.64
CA ALA A 428 -2.42 -16.01 4.74
C ALA A 428 -2.39 -16.74 3.39
N THR A 429 -1.84 -17.96 3.36
CA THR A 429 -1.76 -18.75 2.14
C THR A 429 -2.02 -20.23 2.39
N HIS A 430 -2.51 -20.90 1.36
CA HIS A 430 -2.63 -22.35 1.23
C HIS A 430 -1.56 -22.95 0.33
N SER A 431 -0.80 -22.11 -0.39
CA SER A 431 0.12 -22.55 -1.42
C SER A 431 1.50 -22.91 -0.86
N PRO A 432 1.93 -24.19 -0.93
CA PRO A 432 3.32 -24.55 -0.67
C PRO A 432 4.28 -23.89 -1.66
N ASP A 433 3.81 -23.57 -2.87
CA ASP A 433 4.62 -22.92 -3.89
C ASP A 433 4.99 -21.48 -3.52
N ILE A 434 4.23 -20.82 -2.64
CA ILE A 434 4.62 -19.54 -2.05
C ILE A 434 5.67 -19.73 -0.95
N ILE A 435 5.49 -20.75 -0.10
CA ILE A 435 6.38 -21.00 1.05
C ILE A 435 7.77 -21.46 0.59
N GLN A 436 7.84 -22.30 -0.44
CA GLN A 436 9.09 -22.88 -0.96
C GLN A 436 9.94 -23.51 0.15
N ASP A 437 11.18 -23.04 0.31
CA ASP A 437 12.15 -23.46 1.31
C ASP A 437 12.08 -22.64 2.60
N ARG A 438 11.24 -21.60 2.65
CA ARG A 438 11.13 -20.64 3.77
C ARG A 438 10.11 -21.03 4.83
N TRP A 439 10.14 -22.31 5.24
CA TRP A 439 9.30 -22.81 6.34
C TRP A 439 9.66 -22.18 7.69
N ASP A 440 10.84 -21.58 7.82
CA ASP A 440 11.27 -20.77 8.98
C ASP A 440 10.37 -19.54 9.21
N LEU A 441 9.70 -19.04 8.17
CA LEU A 441 8.77 -17.91 8.26
C LEU A 441 7.34 -18.33 8.59
N THR A 442 7.07 -19.62 8.71
CA THR A 442 5.70 -20.14 8.74
C THR A 442 5.16 -20.35 10.14
N VAL A 443 3.87 -20.08 10.31
CA VAL A 443 3.09 -20.42 11.50
C VAL A 443 1.91 -21.30 11.07
N GLU A 444 1.92 -22.54 11.53
CA GLU A 444 0.84 -23.50 11.25
C GLU A 444 -0.37 -23.23 12.15
N LEU A 445 -1.54 -23.02 11.55
CA LEU A 445 -2.81 -23.02 12.29
C LEU A 445 -3.25 -24.46 12.55
N LYS A 446 -3.36 -24.80 13.83
CA LYS A 446 -3.77 -26.14 14.28
C LYS A 446 -5.22 -26.17 14.73
N GLY A 447 -5.87 -27.29 14.45
CA GLY A 447 -7.24 -27.57 14.88
C GLY A 447 -7.24 -28.41 16.15
N PRO A 448 -8.39 -28.52 16.84
CA PRO A 448 -8.51 -29.46 17.94
C PRO A 448 -8.22 -30.88 17.45
N VAL A 449 -7.55 -31.66 18.30
CA VAL A 449 -7.25 -33.06 18.03
C VAL A 449 -8.59 -33.81 17.88
N LYS A 450 -8.79 -34.44 16.72
CA LYS A 450 -10.00 -35.22 16.41
C LYS A 450 -10.11 -36.50 17.22
#